data_AF-A0A4Q7NGD7-F1
#
_entry.id   AF-A0A4Q7NGD7-F1
#
_cell.length_a   1.000
_cell.length_b   1.000
_cell.length_c   1.000
_cell.angle_alpha   90.00
_cell.angle_beta   90.00
_cell.angle_gamma   90.00
#
_symmetry.space_group_name_H-M   'P 1'
#
loop_
_entity.id
_entity.type
_entity.pdbx_description
1 polymer ?
#
loop_
_entity_poly.entity_id
_entity_poly.type
_entity_poly.pdbx_seq_one_letter_code
_entity_poly.pdbx_strand_id
1 'polypeptide(L)'
;MGEFVSGLRERATGTAQSLAAARDTGDDYAVEVHTAELLDLTRLASEHGVDLRSLVPDELGGVLIDLTAHEPGARDLAEPTAC
;
A
#
# COMPACT_ATOMS: atom_id res chain seq x y z
N MET A 1 -0.68 20.59 -10.60
CA MET A 1 0.02 19.66 -9.69
C MET A 1 -0.74 19.43 -8.38
N GLY A 2 -1.35 20.46 -7.76
CA GLY A 2 -1.99 20.33 -6.44
C GLY A 2 -3.13 19.29 -6.34
N GLU A 3 -4.05 19.24 -7.30
CA GLU A 3 -5.19 18.30 -7.23
C GLU A 3 -4.77 16.83 -7.33
N PHE A 4 -3.77 16.52 -8.16
CA PHE A 4 -3.20 15.18 -8.23
C PHE A 4 -2.59 14.79 -6.86
N VAL A 5 -1.78 15.68 -6.28
CA VAL A 5 -1.13 15.43 -4.99
C VAL A 5 -2.14 15.30 -3.85
N SER A 6 -3.20 16.11 -3.85
CA SER A 6 -4.30 15.99 -2.87
C SER A 6 -5.02 14.66 -3.00
N GLY A 7 -5.44 14.28 -4.21
CA GLY A 7 -6.14 13.00 -4.42
C GLY A 7 -5.25 11.79 -4.14
N LEU A 8 -3.94 11.90 -4.40
CA LEU A 8 -2.95 10.88 -4.07
C LEU A 8 -2.79 10.72 -2.56
N ARG A 9 -2.70 11.84 -1.82
CA ARG A 9 -2.67 11.84 -0.35
C ARG A 9 -3.92 11.21 0.24
N GLU A 10 -5.10 11.60 -0.24
CA GLU A 10 -6.38 11.09 0.27
C GLU A 10 -6.49 9.58 0.09
N ARG A 11 -6.17 9.06 -1.10
CA ARG A 11 -6.16 7.62 -1.36
C ARG A 11 -5.13 6.89 -0.51
N ALA A 12 -3.88 7.37 -0.48
CA ALA A 12 -2.83 6.74 0.31
C ALA A 12 -3.16 6.69 1.80
N THR A 13 -3.75 7.76 2.34
CA THR A 13 -4.19 7.81 3.74
C THR A 13 -5.30 6.80 3.99
N GLY A 14 -6.33 6.77 3.13
CA GLY A 14 -7.44 5.82 3.25
C GLY A 14 -6.98 4.36 3.18
N THR A 15 -6.15 4.01 2.19
CA THR A 15 -5.62 2.66 2.04
C THR A 15 -4.72 2.26 3.21
N ALA A 16 -3.88 3.17 3.73
CA ALA A 16 -3.05 2.89 4.91
C ALA A 16 -3.88 2.67 6.19
N GLN A 17 -4.97 3.42 6.38
CA GLN A 17 -5.90 3.19 7.48
C GLN A 17 -6.60 1.83 7.35
N SER A 18 -7.07 1.48 6.15
CA SER A 18 -7.70 0.19 5.89
C SER A 18 -6.72 -0.97 6.07
N LEU A 19 -5.45 -0.81 5.67
CA LEU A 19 -4.39 -1.79 5.91
C LEU A 19 -4.13 -1.98 7.42
N ALA A 20 -4.04 -0.89 8.18
CA ALA A 20 -3.88 -0.96 9.63
C ALA A 20 -5.06 -1.70 10.29
N ALA A 21 -6.29 -1.38 9.87
CA ALA A 21 -7.48 -2.08 10.35
C ALA A 21 -7.50 -3.57 9.95
N ALA A 22 -7.15 -3.91 8.71
CA ALA A 22 -7.07 -5.29 8.24
C ALA A 22 -6.05 -6.12 9.05
N ARG A 23 -4.91 -5.51 9.42
CA ARG A 23 -3.91 -6.14 10.30
C ARG A 23 -4.47 -6.37 11.71
N ASP A 24 -5.19 -5.39 12.27
CA ASP A 24 -5.82 -5.52 13.59
C ASP A 24 -6.90 -6.61 13.63
N THR A 25 -7.68 -6.74 12.55
CA THR A 25 -8.75 -7.75 12.44
C THR A 25 -8.25 -9.12 11.98
N GLY A 26 -7.00 -9.23 11.53
CA GLY A 26 -6.44 -10.46 10.96
C GLY A 26 -7.06 -10.85 9.61
N ASP A 27 -7.44 -9.86 8.79
CA ASP A 27 -7.95 -10.09 7.43
C ASP A 27 -6.79 -10.13 6.44
N ASP A 28 -6.20 -11.31 6.26
CA ASP A 28 -5.00 -11.51 5.43
C ASP A 28 -5.22 -11.06 3.97
N TYR A 29 -6.42 -11.29 3.42
CA TYR A 29 -6.74 -10.88 2.06
C TYR A 29 -6.81 -9.35 1.94
N ALA A 30 -7.47 -8.68 2.88
CA ALA A 30 -7.51 -7.22 2.90
C ALA A 30 -6.10 -6.63 3.13
N VAL A 31 -5.26 -7.28 3.93
CA VAL A 31 -3.84 -6.90 4.10
C VAL A 31 -3.10 -6.95 2.76
N GLU A 32 -3.23 -8.03 1.99
CA GLU A 32 -2.58 -8.16 0.68
C GLU A 32 -3.09 -7.11 -0.32
N VAL A 33 -4.41 -6.92 -0.40
CA VAL A 33 -5.04 -5.95 -1.32
C VAL A 33 -4.58 -4.53 -1.02
N HIS A 34 -4.64 -4.09 0.24
CA HIS A 34 -4.26 -2.74 0.61
C HIS A 34 -2.74 -2.51 0.53
N THR A 35 -1.95 -3.56 0.76
CA THR A 35 -0.49 -3.54 0.52
C THR A 35 -0.18 -3.30 -0.95
N ALA A 36 -0.79 -4.04 -1.86
CA ALA A 36 -0.58 -3.90 -3.30
C ALA A 36 -1.00 -2.51 -3.81
N GLU A 37 -2.13 -2.00 -3.34
CA GLU A 37 -2.59 -0.65 -3.69
C GLU A 37 -1.60 0.43 -3.22
N LEU A 38 -1.08 0.35 -1.99
CA LEU A 38 -0.08 1.31 -1.50
C LEU A 38 1.24 1.27 -2.29
N LEU A 39 1.67 0.10 -2.75
CA LEU A 39 2.84 -0.04 -3.63
C LEU A 39 2.60 0.66 -4.97
N ASP A 40 1.41 0.48 -5.57
CA ASP A 40 1.04 1.14 -6.81
C ASP A 40 0.95 2.67 -6.65
N LEU A 41 0.37 3.15 -5.55
CA LEU A 41 0.33 4.58 -5.23
C LEU A 41 1.74 5.15 -5.02
N THR A 42 2.64 4.40 -4.39
CA THR A 42 4.04 4.81 -4.19
C THR A 42 4.78 4.92 -5.51
N ARG A 43 4.59 3.94 -6.41
CA ARG A 43 5.15 3.97 -7.77
C ARG A 43 4.62 5.17 -8.53
N LEU A 44 3.30 5.38 -8.51
CA LEU A 44 2.65 6.51 -9.17
C LEU A 44 3.17 7.86 -8.64
N ALA A 45 3.31 8.01 -7.32
CA ALA A 45 3.90 9.21 -6.72
C ALA A 45 5.31 9.47 -7.26
N SER A 46 6.13 8.43 -7.29
CA SER A 46 7.53 8.48 -7.73
C SER A 46 7.67 8.85 -9.21
N GLU A 47 6.79 8.32 -10.07
CA GLU A 47 6.71 8.69 -11.49
C GLU A 47 6.45 10.19 -11.69
N HIS A 48 5.76 10.83 -10.74
CA HIS A 48 5.48 12.25 -10.71
C HIS A 48 6.48 13.07 -9.88
N GLY A 49 7.55 12.45 -9.37
CA GLY A 49 8.58 13.10 -8.56
C GLY A 49 8.13 13.45 -7.15
N VAL A 50 7.11 12.75 -6.62
CA VAL A 50 6.55 12.98 -5.30
C VAL A 50 6.84 11.79 -4.40
N ASP A 51 7.34 12.05 -3.19
CA ASP A 51 7.51 11.01 -2.18
C ASP A 51 6.20 10.83 -1.39
N LEU A 52 5.59 9.64 -1.50
CA LEU A 52 4.30 9.34 -0.87
C LEU A 52 4.39 9.35 0.66
N ARG A 53 5.55 9.01 1.24
CA ARG A 53 5.76 8.99 2.70
C ARG A 53 5.67 10.39 3.29
N SER A 54 6.13 11.40 2.55
CA SER A 54 5.97 12.81 2.93
C SER A 54 4.53 13.33 2.88
N LEU A 55 3.62 12.61 2.20
CA LEU A 55 2.24 13.06 2.00
C LEU A 55 1.29 12.54 3.08
N VAL A 56 1.55 11.35 3.62
CA VAL A 56 0.71 10.72 4.63
C VAL A 56 1.07 11.19 6.04
N PRO A 57 0.14 11.11 7.02
CA PRO A 57 0.45 11.37 8.43
C PRO A 57 1.57 10.44 8.94
N ASP A 58 2.40 10.95 9.85
CA ASP A 58 3.54 10.21 10.43
C ASP A 58 3.12 8.87 11.07
N GLU A 59 1.95 8.85 11.72
CA GLU A 59 1.32 7.67 12.32
C GLU A 59 1.07 6.53 11.30
N LEU A 60 0.87 6.87 10.02
CA LEU A 60 0.68 5.91 8.92
C LEU A 60 1.95 5.74 8.07
N GLY A 61 2.94 6.61 8.24
CA GLY A 61 4.24 6.52 7.58
C GLY A 61 4.97 5.20 7.90
N GLY A 62 4.80 4.69 9.13
CA GLY A 62 5.30 3.38 9.53
C GLY A 62 4.78 2.21 8.68
N VAL A 63 3.52 2.28 8.23
CA VAL A 63 2.90 1.26 7.36
C VAL A 63 3.60 1.23 5.99
N LEU A 64 3.94 2.41 5.44
CA LEU A 64 4.66 2.53 4.17
C LEU A 64 6.15 2.16 4.25
N ILE A 65 6.76 2.25 5.42
CA ILE A 65 8.15 1.80 5.65
C ILE A 65 8.22 0.27 5.58
N ASP A 66 7.27 -0.40 6.23
CA ASP A 66 7.14 -1.86 6.30
C ASP A 66 6.97 -2.49 4.89
N LEU A 67 6.22 -1.82 4.01
CA LEU A 67 6.02 -2.23 2.61
C LEU A 67 7.31 -2.25 1.77
N THR A 68 8.26 -1.35 2.06
CA THR A 68 9.55 -1.33 1.35
C THR A 68 10.58 -2.32 1.89
N ALA A 69 10.30 -2.96 3.02
CA ALA A 69 11.08 -4.08 3.54
C ALA A 69 10.53 -5.45 3.09
N HIS A 70 9.31 -5.49 2.56
CA HIS A 70 8.72 -6.70 1.99
C HIS A 70 9.27 -6.94 0.58
N GLU A 71 10.26 -7.82 0.46
CA GLU A 71 10.65 -8.40 -0.83
C GLU A 71 9.38 -8.89 -1.54
N PRO A 72 9.05 -8.43 -2.76
CA PRO A 72 7.82 -8.80 -3.45
C PRO A 72 7.91 -10.25 -3.95
N GLY A 73 7.68 -11.18 -3.04
CA GLY A 73 7.76 -12.62 -3.24
C GLY A 73 6.39 -13.30 -3.07
N ALA A 74 5.34 -12.79 -3.70
CA ALA A 74 4.05 -13.47 -3.74
C ALA A 74 3.45 -13.38 -5.16
N ARG A 75 4.14 -14.05 -6.09
CA ARG A 75 3.51 -14.62 -7.28
C ARG A 75 3.63 -16.14 -7.17
N ASP A 76 2.96 -16.72 -6.20
CA ASP A 76 2.61 -18.15 -6.24
C ASP A 76 1.09 -18.24 -6.31
N LEU A 77 0.58 -18.12 -7.53
CA LEU A 77 -0.71 -18.69 -7.88
C LEU A 77 -0.52 -20.21 -7.79
N ALA A 78 -0.63 -20.76 -6.59
CA ALA A 78 -0.86 -22.17 -6.40
C ALA A 78 -2.26 -22.50 -6.95
N GLU A 79 -2.35 -22.76 -8.26
CA GLU A 79 -3.40 -23.65 -8.76
C GLU A 79 -2.94 -25.09 -8.47
N PRO A 80 -3.56 -25.82 -7.52
CA PRO A 80 -3.35 -27.26 -7.48
C PRO A 80 -4.05 -27.85 -8.70
N THR A 81 -3.32 -28.05 -9.79
CA THR A 81 -3.69 -29.08 -10.76
C THR A 81 -3.54 -30.41 -10.02
N ALA A 82 -4.66 -30.84 -9.42
CA ALA A 82 -4.82 -32.21 -8.93
C ALA A 82 -4.55 -33.18 -10.10
N CYS A 83 -3.88 -34.29 -9.78
CA CYS A 83 -3.38 -35.38 -10.62
C CYS A 83 -4.13 -35.67 -11.93
#